data_AF-A0A8T5AHP6-F1
#
_entry.id   AF-A0A8T5AHP6-F1
#
_cell.length_a   1.000
_cell.length_b   1.000
_cell.length_c   1.000
_cell.angle_alpha   90.00
_cell.angle_beta   90.00
_cell.angle_gamma   90.00
#
_symmetry.space_group_name_H-M   'P 1'
#
loop_
_entity.id
_entity.type
_entity.pdbx_description
1 polymer ?
#
loop_
_entity_poly.entity_id
_entity_poly.type
_entity_poly.pdbx_seq_one_letter_code
_entity_poly.pdbx_strand_id
1 'polypeptide(L)'
;MADIAVPIDRLHNKRYGKVLCYPKFSAEELRSRIGELKNLGVKAIQFAGPKMACDLHVLGKGCVSIVVTALTETGKTALKIRRTDADRSSMTHETEMLKKANSINVGPTLLGATQNFILMELIEGPWLPDWITSIKGRGKAKRVRRTLRLLLEDCWKLDQIGLDHGELSRATKHVIVDPGDRPRIVDFETASIMRKPSNVTSICQYLFIGSHVARKIQRVHGLIQRENLIHNLRNYKKEPTLENFAKILSSCRLENI
;
A
#
# COMPACT_ATOMS: atom_id res chain seq x y z
N MET A 1 7.30 25.00 -5.32
CA MET A 1 8.35 24.56 -6.27
C MET A 1 7.71 23.59 -7.23
N ALA A 2 7.83 23.80 -8.54
CA ALA A 2 7.13 23.01 -9.54
C ALA A 2 7.59 21.54 -9.50
N ASP A 3 6.66 20.61 -9.72
CA ASP A 3 6.97 19.19 -9.87
C ASP A 3 7.86 19.00 -11.09
N ILE A 4 9.12 18.61 -10.88
CA ILE A 4 10.09 18.48 -11.98
C ILE A 4 10.05 17.05 -12.49
N ALA A 5 9.51 16.86 -13.70
CA ALA A 5 9.70 15.65 -14.48
C ALA A 5 11.08 15.69 -15.16
N VAL A 6 11.92 14.69 -14.87
CA VAL A 6 13.29 14.60 -15.35
C VAL A 6 13.40 13.43 -16.34
N PRO A 7 13.66 13.68 -17.62
CA PRO A 7 13.91 12.64 -18.61
C PRO A 7 15.04 11.70 -18.19
N ILE A 8 14.94 10.43 -18.57
CA ILE A 8 15.90 9.39 -18.18
C ILE A 8 17.35 9.75 -18.53
N ASP A 9 17.58 10.38 -19.68
CA ASP A 9 18.92 10.78 -20.13
C ASP A 9 19.51 11.92 -19.30
N ARG A 10 18.70 12.64 -18.52
CA ARG A 10 19.15 13.68 -17.57
C ARG A 10 19.35 13.14 -16.16
N LEU A 11 18.99 11.89 -15.86
CA LEU A 11 19.16 11.27 -14.53
C LEU A 11 20.62 11.00 -14.18
N HIS A 12 21.55 11.10 -15.13
CA HIS A 12 22.99 11.06 -14.89
C HIS A 12 23.48 12.21 -13.99
N ASN A 13 22.71 13.29 -13.85
CA ASN A 13 23.03 14.38 -12.95
C ASN A 13 23.04 13.89 -11.48
N LYS A 14 24.13 14.20 -10.76
CA LYS A 14 24.37 13.81 -9.37
C LYS A 14 23.20 14.14 -8.44
N ARG A 15 22.47 15.23 -8.68
CA ARG A 15 21.30 15.63 -7.89
C ARG A 15 20.22 14.54 -7.87
N TYR A 16 19.83 14.03 -9.04
CA TYR A 16 18.81 12.98 -9.18
C TYR A 16 19.35 11.60 -8.80
N GLY A 17 20.62 11.35 -9.14
CA GLY A 17 21.32 10.12 -8.79
C GLY A 17 21.37 9.85 -7.30
N LYS A 18 21.40 10.89 -6.44
CA LYS A 18 21.34 10.72 -4.97
C LYS A 18 20.05 10.04 -4.50
N VAL A 19 18.92 10.24 -5.18
CA VAL A 19 17.66 9.57 -4.87
C VAL A 19 17.67 8.14 -5.40
N LEU A 20 18.13 7.95 -6.65
CA LEU A 20 18.22 6.62 -7.26
C LEU A 20 19.19 5.68 -6.53
N CYS A 21 20.25 6.21 -5.91
CA CYS A 21 21.24 5.45 -5.15
C CYS A 21 21.13 5.69 -3.64
N TYR A 22 19.99 6.18 -3.14
CA TYR A 22 19.86 6.57 -1.74
C TYR A 22 20.22 5.42 -0.77
N PRO A 23 20.93 5.68 0.33
CA PRO A 23 21.40 7.00 0.79
C PRO A 23 22.75 7.44 0.23
N LYS A 24 23.57 6.52 -0.28
CA LYS A 24 24.95 6.80 -0.71
C LYS A 24 25.08 6.74 -2.23
N PHE A 25 25.39 7.89 -2.83
CA PHE A 25 25.60 7.99 -4.26
C PHE A 25 26.84 7.22 -4.73
N SER A 26 26.70 6.44 -5.80
CA SER A 26 27.79 5.85 -6.59
C SER A 26 27.49 6.04 -8.07
N ALA A 27 28.48 6.51 -8.83
CA ALA A 27 28.33 6.71 -10.28
C ALA A 27 28.16 5.38 -11.04
N GLU A 28 28.79 4.32 -10.54
CA GLU A 28 28.66 2.96 -11.09
C GLU A 28 27.26 2.40 -10.84
N GLU A 29 26.79 2.45 -9.59
CA GLU A 29 25.44 2.02 -9.21
C GLU A 29 24.38 2.80 -10.00
N LEU A 30 24.57 4.11 -10.17
CA LEU A 30 23.66 4.94 -10.95
C LEU A 30 23.58 4.50 -12.42
N ARG A 31 24.72 4.21 -13.07
CA ARG A 31 24.73 3.73 -14.46
C ARG A 31 23.98 2.42 -14.59
N SER A 32 24.24 1.47 -13.70
CA SER A 32 23.53 0.18 -13.66
C SER A 32 22.01 0.38 -13.51
N ARG A 33 21.61 1.19 -12.53
CA ARG A 33 20.19 1.50 -12.26
C ARG A 33 19.48 2.22 -13.40
N ILE A 34 20.16 3.14 -14.11
CA ILE A 34 19.59 3.78 -15.30
C ILE A 34 19.34 2.73 -16.40
N GLY A 35 20.21 1.72 -16.54
CA GLY A 35 19.98 0.58 -17.42
C GLY A 35 18.72 -0.21 -17.04
N GLU A 36 18.54 -0.53 -15.76
CA GLU A 36 17.33 -1.20 -15.27
C GLU A 36 16.05 -0.38 -15.55
N LEU A 37 16.10 0.94 -15.35
CA LEU A 37 14.96 1.84 -15.66
C LEU A 37 14.60 1.84 -17.15
N LYS A 38 15.61 1.85 -18.04
CA LYS A 38 15.40 1.73 -19.49
C LYS A 38 14.74 0.39 -19.84
N ASN A 39 15.18 -0.71 -19.22
CA ASN A 39 14.58 -2.03 -19.42
C ASN A 39 13.12 -2.11 -18.94
N LEU A 40 12.76 -1.34 -17.90
CA LEU A 40 11.38 -1.18 -17.42
C LEU A 40 10.53 -0.21 -18.27
N GLY A 41 11.09 0.38 -19.33
CA GLY A 41 10.37 1.33 -20.18
C GLY A 41 10.12 2.69 -19.53
N VAL A 42 10.84 3.04 -18.47
CA VAL A 42 10.74 4.35 -17.82
C VAL A 42 11.36 5.42 -18.71
N LYS A 43 10.58 6.46 -19.03
CA LYS A 43 11.02 7.59 -19.88
C LYS A 43 11.47 8.80 -19.05
N ALA A 44 10.84 9.02 -17.90
CA ALA A 44 11.17 10.09 -16.98
C ALA A 44 10.76 9.76 -15.54
N ILE A 45 11.37 10.45 -14.57
CA ILE A 45 10.99 10.39 -13.17
C ILE A 45 10.53 11.77 -12.73
N GLN A 46 9.37 11.83 -12.08
CA GLN A 46 8.84 13.04 -11.48
C GLN A 46 9.14 13.06 -9.98
N PHE A 47 9.93 14.05 -9.56
CA PHE A 47 10.27 14.28 -8.15
C PHE A 47 9.22 15.19 -7.51
N ALA A 48 8.16 14.55 -7.02
CA ALA A 48 7.02 15.17 -6.37
C ALA A 48 6.55 14.32 -5.19
N GLY A 49 5.74 14.91 -4.31
CA GLY A 49 5.11 14.20 -3.20
C GLY A 49 5.43 14.76 -1.82
N PRO A 50 4.83 14.18 -0.77
CA PRO A 50 4.82 14.76 0.57
C PRO A 50 6.09 14.47 1.39
N LYS A 51 7.04 13.69 0.86
CA LYS A 51 8.27 13.31 1.56
C LYS A 51 9.49 13.87 0.84
N MET A 52 10.60 13.97 1.58
CA MET A 52 11.89 14.41 1.07
C MET A 52 12.91 13.29 1.14
N ALA A 53 13.64 13.09 0.04
CA ALA A 53 14.86 12.29 0.00
C ALA A 53 15.98 13.19 -0.53
N CYS A 54 17.00 13.45 0.31
CA CYS A 54 17.96 14.52 0.07
C CYS A 54 17.23 15.87 -0.11
N ASP A 55 17.41 16.53 -1.25
CA ASP A 55 16.82 17.82 -1.62
C ASP A 55 15.66 17.70 -2.65
N LEU A 56 15.12 16.50 -2.83
CA LEU A 56 14.05 16.21 -3.80
C LEU A 56 12.81 15.62 -3.13
N HIS A 57 11.65 16.01 -3.66
CA HIS A 57 10.36 15.48 -3.24
C HIS A 57 10.13 14.07 -3.82
N VAL A 58 9.55 13.19 -3.00
CA VAL A 58 9.24 11.80 -3.32
C VAL A 58 7.86 11.42 -2.74
N LEU A 59 7.21 10.41 -3.33
CA LEU A 59 5.90 9.92 -2.87
C LEU A 59 6.01 9.26 -1.49
N GLY A 60 7.06 8.46 -1.31
CA GLY A 60 7.27 7.65 -0.10
C GLY A 60 8.74 7.42 0.18
N LYS A 61 9.05 7.23 1.46
CA LYS A 61 10.40 6.88 1.93
C LYS A 61 10.27 5.97 3.13
N GLY A 62 10.79 4.75 3.00
CA GLY A 62 10.84 3.73 4.03
C GLY A 62 12.27 3.34 4.41
N CYS A 63 12.41 2.25 5.16
CA CYS A 63 13.69 1.71 5.57
C CYS A 63 14.42 0.97 4.45
N VAL A 64 13.66 0.31 3.56
CA VAL A 64 14.21 -0.50 2.45
C VAL A 64 14.07 0.19 1.10
N SER A 65 13.16 1.16 0.95
CA SER A 65 12.83 1.72 -0.36
C SER A 65 12.47 3.22 -0.37
N ILE A 66 12.56 3.82 -1.55
CA ILE A 66 12.01 5.14 -1.89
C ILE A 66 10.96 4.95 -2.99
N VAL A 67 9.87 5.69 -2.95
CA VAL A 67 8.82 5.66 -3.98
C VAL A 67 8.76 7.00 -4.68
N VAL A 68 8.84 7.00 -6.01
CA VAL A 68 8.70 8.18 -6.87
C VAL A 68 7.65 7.93 -7.95
N THR A 69 7.20 8.98 -8.64
CA THR A 69 6.38 8.82 -9.84
C THR A 69 7.29 8.59 -11.05
N ALA A 70 7.00 7.57 -11.85
CA ALA A 70 7.66 7.33 -13.13
C ALA A 70 6.68 7.55 -14.28
N LEU A 71 7.19 8.09 -15.38
CA LEU A 71 6.45 8.27 -16.63
C LEU A 71 6.91 7.19 -17.62
N THR A 72 5.96 6.43 -18.13
CA THR A 72 6.13 5.42 -19.19
C THR A 72 5.31 5.82 -20.41
N GLU A 73 5.37 5.03 -21.48
CA GLU A 73 4.51 5.22 -22.66
C GLU A 73 3.02 5.03 -22.32
N THR A 74 2.72 4.21 -21.31
CA THR A 74 1.35 3.89 -20.87
C THR A 74 0.80 4.87 -19.83
N GLY A 75 1.63 5.80 -19.32
CA GLY A 75 1.19 6.88 -18.43
C GLY A 75 2.01 7.00 -17.15
N LYS A 76 1.37 7.55 -16.10
CA LYS A 76 1.97 7.73 -14.78
C LYS A 76 1.90 6.44 -13.97
N THR A 77 3.00 6.10 -13.33
CA THR A 77 3.18 4.87 -12.54
C THR A 77 3.92 5.18 -11.24
N ALA A 78 3.80 4.31 -10.25
CA ALA A 78 4.64 4.34 -9.06
C ALA A 78 5.88 3.48 -9.31
N LEU A 79 7.04 4.05 -8.99
CA LEU A 79 8.33 3.36 -9.04
C LEU A 79 8.88 3.25 -7.63
N LYS A 80 8.94 2.03 -7.11
CA LYS A 80 9.59 1.71 -5.85
C LYS A 80 11.06 1.35 -6.12
N ILE A 81 11.96 2.05 -5.46
CA ILE A 81 13.41 2.01 -5.64
C ILE A 81 14.02 1.42 -4.39
N ARG A 82 14.75 0.30 -4.53
CA ARG A 82 15.50 -0.31 -3.42
C ARG A 82 16.57 0.67 -2.93
N ARG A 83 16.66 0.90 -1.63
CA ARG A 83 17.79 1.65 -1.07
C ARG A 83 19.07 0.84 -1.15
N THR A 84 20.20 1.51 -1.32
CA THR A 84 21.51 0.86 -1.39
C THR A 84 21.95 0.26 -0.05
N ASP A 85 21.41 0.77 1.06
CA ASP A 85 21.65 0.29 2.43
C ASP A 85 20.57 -0.67 2.95
N ALA A 86 19.64 -1.11 2.11
CA ALA A 86 18.62 -2.07 2.52
C ALA A 86 19.24 -3.41 2.94
N ASP A 87 18.66 -4.05 3.95
CA ASP A 87 19.00 -5.40 4.42
C ASP A 87 18.50 -6.52 3.47
N ARG A 88 18.12 -6.15 2.25
CA ARG A 88 17.67 -7.02 1.17
C ARG A 88 18.52 -6.76 -0.07
N SER A 89 18.98 -7.84 -0.70
CA SER A 89 19.83 -7.78 -1.90
C SER A 89 19.05 -7.50 -3.19
N SER A 90 17.72 -7.66 -3.18
CA SER A 90 16.84 -7.44 -4.33
C SER A 90 15.39 -7.13 -3.92
N MET A 91 14.60 -6.64 -4.88
CA MET A 91 13.15 -6.44 -4.77
C MET A 91 12.32 -7.70 -5.10
N THR A 92 12.96 -8.85 -5.29
CA THR A 92 12.30 -10.09 -5.74
C THR A 92 11.22 -10.54 -4.77
N HIS A 93 11.49 -10.53 -3.46
CA HIS A 93 10.52 -10.96 -2.45
C HIS A 93 9.22 -10.17 -2.53
N GLU A 94 9.29 -8.84 -2.49
CA GLU A 94 8.11 -7.99 -2.57
C GLU A 94 7.39 -8.14 -3.92
N THR A 95 8.15 -8.29 -5.01
CA THR A 95 7.59 -8.54 -6.34
C THR A 95 6.73 -9.80 -6.35
N GLU A 96 7.22 -10.91 -5.80
CA GLU A 96 6.48 -12.17 -5.74
C GLU A 96 5.26 -12.08 -4.80
N MET A 97 5.38 -11.37 -3.68
CA MET A 97 4.22 -11.13 -2.80
C MET A 97 3.15 -10.29 -3.50
N LEU A 98 3.54 -9.25 -4.24
CA LEU A 98 2.61 -8.41 -4.99
C LEU A 98 1.97 -9.17 -6.16
N LYS A 99 2.73 -9.99 -6.90
CA LYS A 99 2.16 -10.88 -7.94
C LYS A 99 1.08 -11.79 -7.36
N LYS A 100 1.34 -12.38 -6.18
CA LYS A 100 0.38 -13.25 -5.50
C LYS A 100 -0.85 -12.48 -5.01
N ALA A 101 -0.72 -11.22 -4.59
CA ALA A 101 -1.88 -10.38 -4.28
C ALA A 101 -2.68 -10.00 -5.54
N ASN A 102 -1.99 -9.69 -6.65
CA ASN A 102 -2.63 -9.33 -7.91
C ASN A 102 -3.43 -10.49 -8.53
N SER A 103 -3.07 -11.75 -8.30
CA SER A 103 -3.83 -12.91 -8.80
C SER A 103 -5.26 -12.99 -8.25
N ILE A 104 -5.53 -12.30 -7.13
CA ILE A 104 -6.87 -12.14 -6.54
C ILE A 104 -7.36 -10.68 -6.57
N ASN A 105 -6.78 -9.86 -7.45
CA ASN A 105 -7.13 -8.46 -7.72
C ASN A 105 -6.97 -7.52 -6.50
N VAL A 106 -5.99 -7.81 -5.62
CA VAL A 106 -5.64 -6.97 -4.47
C VAL A 106 -4.30 -6.27 -4.70
N GLY A 107 -4.22 -5.05 -4.16
CA GLY A 107 -3.05 -4.18 -4.24
C GLY A 107 -2.89 -3.47 -5.58
N PRO A 108 -1.84 -2.64 -5.75
CA PRO A 108 -1.51 -2.02 -7.03
C PRO A 108 -1.17 -3.07 -8.08
N THR A 109 -1.57 -2.86 -9.33
CA THR A 109 -1.16 -3.74 -10.44
C THR A 109 0.35 -3.64 -10.67
N LEU A 110 1.05 -4.77 -10.60
CA LEU A 110 2.45 -4.88 -10.99
C LEU A 110 2.60 -4.72 -12.50
N LEU A 111 3.50 -3.84 -12.93
CA LEU A 111 3.79 -3.57 -14.35
C LEU A 111 5.15 -4.13 -14.77
N GLY A 112 6.10 -4.21 -13.85
CA GLY A 112 7.41 -4.79 -14.09
C GLY A 112 8.30 -4.71 -12.86
N ALA A 113 9.36 -5.50 -12.83
CA ALA A 113 10.34 -5.45 -11.76
C ALA A 113 11.73 -5.82 -12.27
N THR A 114 12.75 -5.30 -11.60
CA THR A 114 14.14 -5.68 -11.75
C THR A 114 14.73 -5.94 -10.37
N GLN A 115 16.05 -6.10 -10.28
CA GLN A 115 16.71 -6.31 -8.99
C GLN A 115 16.48 -5.13 -8.03
N ASN A 116 16.53 -3.89 -8.52
CA ASN A 116 16.44 -2.70 -7.68
C ASN A 116 15.12 -1.92 -7.80
N PHE A 117 14.21 -2.31 -8.70
CA PHE A 117 13.00 -1.54 -8.98
C PHE A 117 11.75 -2.41 -9.05
N ILE A 118 10.64 -1.85 -8.56
CA ILE A 118 9.29 -2.33 -8.84
C ILE A 118 8.51 -1.19 -9.49
N LEU A 119 8.01 -1.43 -10.69
CA LEU A 119 7.12 -0.55 -11.42
C LEU A 119 5.69 -1.06 -11.26
N MET A 120 4.79 -0.23 -10.77
CA MET A 120 3.41 -0.61 -10.47
C MET A 120 2.43 0.55 -10.66
N GLU A 121 1.13 0.22 -10.63
CA GLU A 121 0.03 1.19 -10.66
C GLU A 121 0.25 2.30 -9.62
N LEU A 122 0.10 3.55 -10.05
CA LEU A 122 0.09 4.69 -9.15
C LEU A 122 -1.32 4.82 -8.55
N ILE A 123 -1.47 4.46 -7.28
CA ILE A 123 -2.73 4.69 -6.58
C ILE A 123 -2.80 6.15 -6.12
N GLU A 124 -3.71 6.90 -6.72
CA GLU A 124 -4.03 8.25 -6.30
C GLU A 124 -5.07 8.24 -5.19
N GLY A 125 -4.92 9.13 -4.21
CA GLY A 125 -5.90 9.33 -3.17
C GLY A 125 -5.29 9.56 -1.78
N PRO A 126 -6.11 10.02 -0.82
CA PRO A 126 -5.69 10.14 0.57
C PRO A 126 -5.49 8.76 1.22
N TRP A 127 -4.63 8.71 2.24
CA TRP A 127 -4.59 7.58 3.15
C TRP A 127 -5.94 7.40 3.85
N LEU A 128 -6.33 6.16 4.14
CA LEU A 128 -7.62 5.83 4.78
C LEU A 128 -7.96 6.72 5.99
N PRO A 129 -7.04 7.00 6.94
CA PRO A 129 -7.33 7.86 8.09
C PRO A 129 -7.69 9.31 7.72
N ASP A 130 -7.12 9.81 6.63
CA ASP A 130 -7.31 11.17 6.12
C ASP A 130 -8.59 11.23 5.28
N TRP A 131 -8.86 10.18 4.49
CA TRP A 131 -10.12 10.01 3.76
C TRP A 131 -11.34 9.99 4.68
N ILE A 132 -11.28 9.24 5.78
CA ILE A 132 -12.36 9.18 6.78
C ILE A 132 -12.64 10.58 7.37
N THR A 133 -11.63 11.44 7.49
CA THR A 133 -11.81 12.82 7.99
C THR A 133 -12.24 13.82 6.93
N SER A 134 -11.88 13.59 5.66
CA SER A 134 -12.20 14.52 4.58
C SER A 134 -13.62 14.34 4.04
N ILE A 135 -14.24 13.18 4.25
CA ILE A 135 -15.56 12.86 3.72
C ILE A 135 -16.66 13.76 4.33
N LYS A 136 -17.42 14.42 3.46
CA LYS A 136 -18.50 15.37 3.82
C LYS A 136 -19.80 15.02 3.08
N GLY A 137 -20.90 15.62 3.52
CA GLY A 137 -22.20 15.53 2.84
C GLY A 137 -23.11 14.37 3.31
N ARG A 138 -24.33 14.34 2.75
CA ARG A 138 -25.30 13.26 2.98
C ARG A 138 -24.73 11.95 2.42
N GLY A 139 -24.94 10.85 3.13
CA GLY A 139 -24.47 9.52 2.71
C GLY A 139 -23.03 9.16 3.12
N LYS A 140 -22.31 10.04 3.83
CA LYS A 140 -20.92 9.76 4.30
C LYS A 140 -20.77 8.43 5.04
N ALA A 141 -21.74 8.08 5.90
CA ALA A 141 -21.71 6.83 6.66
C ALA A 141 -21.81 5.60 5.75
N LYS A 142 -22.66 5.66 4.70
CA LYS A 142 -22.79 4.56 3.72
C LYS A 142 -21.49 4.40 2.92
N ARG A 143 -20.87 5.50 2.51
CA ARG A 143 -19.57 5.49 1.81
C ARG A 143 -18.48 4.86 2.66
N VAL A 144 -18.31 5.32 3.91
CA VAL A 144 -17.35 4.72 4.86
C VAL A 144 -17.61 3.23 5.03
N ARG A 145 -18.86 2.83 5.25
CA ARG A 145 -19.24 1.42 5.36
C ARG A 145 -18.83 0.61 4.13
N ARG A 146 -19.13 1.09 2.92
CA ARG A 146 -18.76 0.43 1.66
C ARG A 146 -17.25 0.25 1.55
N THR A 147 -16.46 1.30 1.80
CA THR A 147 -15.00 1.24 1.76
C THR A 147 -14.44 0.27 2.79
N LEU A 148 -14.93 0.30 4.04
CA LEU A 148 -14.46 -0.63 5.07
C LEU A 148 -14.82 -2.08 4.73
N ARG A 149 -16.00 -2.34 4.17
CA ARG A 149 -16.41 -3.66 3.70
C ARG A 149 -15.46 -4.18 2.61
N LEU A 150 -15.21 -3.37 1.56
CA LEU A 150 -14.30 -3.73 0.48
C LEU A 150 -12.89 -4.05 1.00
N LEU A 151 -12.41 -3.27 1.98
CA LEU A 151 -11.12 -3.52 2.61
C LEU A 151 -11.08 -4.85 3.37
N LEU A 152 -12.14 -5.17 4.12
CA LEU A 152 -12.25 -6.45 4.83
C LEU A 152 -12.34 -7.63 3.85
N GLU A 153 -13.05 -7.47 2.73
CA GLU A 153 -13.13 -8.49 1.67
C GLU A 153 -11.76 -8.73 1.02
N ASP A 154 -10.99 -7.69 0.73
CA ASP A 154 -9.62 -7.83 0.21
C ASP A 154 -8.68 -8.50 1.22
N CYS A 155 -8.79 -8.16 2.52
CA CYS A 155 -8.07 -8.86 3.58
C CYS A 155 -8.48 -10.34 3.70
N TRP A 156 -9.77 -10.65 3.55
CA TRP A 156 -10.25 -12.03 3.56
C TRP A 156 -9.68 -12.82 2.37
N LYS A 157 -9.71 -12.26 1.16
CA LYS A 157 -9.08 -12.90 -0.02
C LYS A 157 -7.61 -13.20 0.21
N LEU A 158 -6.85 -12.26 0.79
CA LEU A 158 -5.44 -12.47 1.15
C LEU A 158 -5.27 -13.62 2.15
N ASP A 159 -6.12 -13.70 3.17
CA ASP A 159 -6.10 -14.81 4.12
C ASP A 159 -6.38 -16.16 3.43
N GLN A 160 -7.35 -16.22 2.51
CA GLN A 160 -7.72 -17.45 1.80
C GLN A 160 -6.59 -18.00 0.92
N ILE A 161 -5.79 -17.13 0.30
CA ILE A 161 -4.64 -17.56 -0.52
C ILE A 161 -3.36 -17.79 0.30
N GLY A 162 -3.42 -17.68 1.63
CA GLY A 162 -2.26 -17.86 2.49
C GLY A 162 -1.22 -16.75 2.37
N LEU A 163 -1.63 -15.51 2.11
CA LEU A 163 -0.72 -14.35 2.00
C LEU A 163 -0.96 -13.39 3.17
N ASP A 164 -0.06 -13.36 4.14
CA ASP A 164 -0.14 -12.40 5.26
C ASP A 164 0.64 -11.12 4.94
N HIS A 165 0.01 -9.95 5.01
CA HIS A 165 0.64 -8.66 4.72
C HIS A 165 1.66 -8.24 5.80
N GLY A 166 1.40 -8.56 7.07
CA GLY A 166 2.31 -8.27 8.19
C GLY A 166 2.18 -6.90 8.86
N GLU A 167 1.62 -5.88 8.19
CA GLU A 167 1.62 -4.48 8.69
C GLU A 167 0.21 -3.89 8.90
N LEU A 168 -0.84 -4.68 8.66
CA LEU A 168 -2.23 -4.20 8.72
C LEU A 168 -2.73 -3.87 10.14
N SER A 169 -2.00 -4.28 11.18
CA SER A 169 -2.28 -3.86 12.56
C SER A 169 -1.97 -2.37 12.79
N ARG A 170 -1.18 -1.75 11.90
CA ARG A 170 -0.80 -0.33 11.90
C ARG A 170 -0.99 0.30 10.51
N ALA A 171 -2.14 0.04 9.88
CA ALA A 171 -2.41 0.37 8.47
C ALA A 171 -2.48 1.86 8.08
N THR A 172 -2.05 2.79 8.93
CA THR A 172 -2.11 4.26 8.71
C THR A 172 -1.48 4.70 7.39
N LYS A 173 -0.48 3.97 6.89
CA LYS A 173 0.22 4.25 5.62
C LYS A 173 0.21 3.04 4.67
N HIS A 174 -0.72 2.12 4.85
CA HIS A 174 -0.82 0.89 4.05
C HIS A 174 -2.14 0.75 3.30
N VAL A 175 -3.07 1.71 3.46
CA VAL A 175 -4.33 1.74 2.72
C VAL A 175 -4.57 3.13 2.17
N ILE A 176 -4.57 3.25 0.84
CA ILE A 176 -4.98 4.45 0.11
C ILE A 176 -6.42 4.26 -0.34
N VAL A 177 -7.24 5.30 -0.30
CA VAL A 177 -8.60 5.25 -0.84
C VAL A 177 -8.64 6.06 -2.13
N ASP A 178 -8.95 5.38 -3.23
CA ASP A 178 -8.98 6.00 -4.55
C ASP A 178 -10.21 6.95 -4.73
N PRO A 179 -10.26 7.74 -5.82
CA PRO A 179 -11.38 8.65 -6.06
C PRO A 179 -12.76 7.97 -6.17
N GLY A 180 -12.79 6.65 -6.41
CA GLY A 180 -14.00 5.83 -6.46
C GLY A 180 -14.40 5.23 -5.10
N ASP A 181 -13.77 5.68 -4.00
CA ASP A 181 -13.92 5.14 -2.64
C ASP A 181 -13.47 3.67 -2.48
N ARG A 182 -12.67 3.15 -3.42
CA ARG A 182 -12.13 1.80 -3.29
C ARG A 182 -10.83 1.84 -2.47
N PRO A 183 -10.74 1.05 -1.38
CA PRO A 183 -9.51 0.93 -0.64
C PRO A 183 -8.49 0.10 -1.43
N ARG A 184 -7.23 0.51 -1.43
CA ARG A 184 -6.11 -0.20 -2.05
C ARG A 184 -5.04 -0.44 -1.00
N ILE A 185 -4.79 -1.71 -0.70
CA ILE A 185 -3.72 -2.15 0.22
C ILE A 185 -2.39 -2.02 -0.50
N VAL A 186 -1.40 -1.35 0.09
CA VAL A 186 -0.09 -1.10 -0.52
C VAL A 186 1.04 -1.52 0.39
N ASP A 187 2.24 -1.69 -0.19
CA ASP A 187 3.48 -2.05 0.48
C ASP A 187 3.52 -3.51 0.98
N PHE A 188 3.85 -4.43 0.06
CA PHE A 188 3.92 -5.88 0.33
C PHE A 188 5.32 -6.34 0.75
N GLU A 189 6.18 -5.41 1.15
CA GLU A 189 7.57 -5.68 1.54
C GLU A 189 7.69 -6.68 2.70
N THR A 190 6.82 -6.55 3.70
CA THR A 190 6.74 -7.40 4.90
C THR A 190 5.83 -8.62 4.73
N ALA A 191 5.22 -8.75 3.56
CA ALA A 191 4.26 -9.81 3.30
C ALA A 191 4.97 -11.17 3.26
N SER A 192 4.23 -12.22 3.62
CA SER A 192 4.79 -13.57 3.73
C SER A 192 3.74 -14.62 3.43
N ILE A 193 4.17 -15.70 2.77
CA ILE A 193 3.39 -16.93 2.59
C ILE A 193 3.74 -18.02 3.61
N MET A 194 4.77 -17.79 4.44
CA MET A 194 5.22 -18.75 5.46
C MET A 194 4.52 -18.52 6.80
N ARG A 195 4.11 -17.29 7.07
CA ARG A 195 3.39 -16.91 8.29
C ARG A 195 1.90 -17.21 8.13
N LYS A 196 1.27 -17.70 9.20
CA LYS A 196 -0.20 -17.86 9.24
C LYS A 196 -0.88 -16.50 8.99
N PRO A 197 -1.79 -16.38 8.02
CA PRO A 197 -2.50 -15.14 7.74
C PRO A 197 -3.35 -14.66 8.91
N SER A 198 -3.41 -13.34 9.02
CA SER A 198 -4.08 -12.60 10.07
C SER A 198 -4.63 -11.27 9.57
N ASN A 199 -4.75 -11.08 8.24
CA ASN A 199 -5.06 -9.79 7.64
C ASN A 199 -6.41 -9.25 8.13
N VAL A 200 -7.46 -10.09 8.13
CA VAL A 200 -8.79 -9.71 8.63
C VAL A 200 -8.72 -9.32 10.10
N THR A 201 -8.03 -10.12 10.92
CA THR A 201 -7.92 -9.84 12.36
C THR A 201 -7.13 -8.57 12.66
N SER A 202 -6.00 -8.37 11.98
CA SER A 202 -5.11 -7.22 12.11
C SER A 202 -5.82 -5.93 11.67
N ILE A 203 -6.50 -5.95 10.53
CA ILE A 203 -7.22 -4.76 10.05
C ILE A 203 -8.42 -4.44 10.94
N CYS A 204 -9.17 -5.44 11.46
CA CYS A 204 -10.28 -5.19 12.37
C CYS A 204 -9.81 -4.57 13.70
N GLN A 205 -8.67 -5.02 14.23
CA GLN A 205 -8.06 -4.41 15.41
C GLN A 205 -7.72 -2.94 15.16
N TYR A 206 -7.11 -2.65 14.01
CA TYR A 206 -6.78 -1.29 13.59
C TYR A 206 -8.03 -0.43 13.42
N LEU A 207 -9.09 -0.93 12.78
CA LEU A 207 -10.26 -0.14 12.42
C LEU A 207 -11.26 0.05 13.57
N PHE A 208 -11.35 -0.87 14.54
CA PHE A 208 -12.52 -0.89 15.43
C PHE A 208 -12.21 -0.98 16.94
N ILE A 209 -11.00 -1.34 17.35
CA ILE A 209 -10.76 -1.72 18.75
C ILE A 209 -9.97 -0.67 19.53
N GLY A 210 -8.83 -0.21 19.03
CA GLY A 210 -7.89 0.55 19.88
C GLY A 210 -7.10 1.65 19.20
N SER A 211 -7.38 1.97 17.94
CA SER A 211 -6.61 2.98 17.21
C SER A 211 -7.27 4.37 17.26
N HIS A 212 -6.48 5.40 16.93
CA HIS A 212 -7.03 6.73 16.67
C HIS A 212 -8.04 6.72 15.49
N VAL A 213 -7.86 5.84 14.51
CA VAL A 213 -8.79 5.65 13.40
C VAL A 213 -10.10 5.03 13.87
N ALA A 214 -10.08 4.09 14.82
CA ALA A 214 -11.29 3.53 15.38
C ALA A 214 -12.21 4.59 15.99
N ARG A 215 -11.64 5.57 16.70
CA ARG A 215 -12.39 6.72 17.22
C ARG A 215 -13.00 7.58 16.10
N LYS A 216 -12.27 7.78 14.99
CA LYS A 216 -12.80 8.51 13.82
C LYS A 216 -13.94 7.75 13.15
N ILE A 217 -13.79 6.43 12.96
CA ILE A 217 -14.80 5.55 12.38
C ILE A 217 -16.05 5.57 13.25
N GLN A 218 -15.93 5.40 14.56
CA GLN A 218 -17.08 5.41 15.49
C GLN A 218 -17.93 6.69 15.37
N ARG A 219 -17.31 7.86 15.15
CA ARG A 219 -18.05 9.13 14.96
C ARG A 219 -18.87 9.18 13.68
N VAL A 220 -18.50 8.40 12.65
CA VAL A 220 -19.17 8.40 11.34
C VAL A 220 -20.09 7.19 11.17
N HIS A 221 -19.66 6.04 11.69
CA HIS A 221 -20.27 4.72 11.52
C HIS A 221 -21.15 4.31 12.72
N GLY A 222 -20.91 4.91 13.88
CA GLY A 222 -21.53 4.52 15.15
C GLY A 222 -20.69 3.50 15.92
N LEU A 223 -21.11 3.24 17.16
CA LEU A 223 -20.48 2.25 18.03
C LEU A 223 -20.78 0.82 17.55
N ILE A 224 -19.84 -0.07 17.84
CA ILE A 224 -19.98 -1.51 17.65
C ILE A 224 -19.85 -2.21 19.00
N GLN A 225 -20.41 -3.42 19.12
CA GLN A 225 -20.23 -4.26 20.31
C GLN A 225 -18.85 -4.92 20.25
N ARG A 226 -17.88 -4.32 20.95
CA ARG A 226 -16.47 -4.70 20.89
C ARG A 226 -16.24 -6.16 21.30
N GLU A 227 -16.95 -6.61 22.34
CA GLU A 227 -16.84 -7.95 22.90
C GLU A 227 -17.28 -9.00 21.89
N ASN A 228 -18.39 -8.73 21.19
CA ASN A 228 -18.90 -9.57 20.11
C ASN A 228 -17.91 -9.64 18.94
N LEU A 229 -17.35 -8.49 18.52
CA LEU A 229 -16.32 -8.48 17.49
C LEU A 229 -15.09 -9.31 17.90
N ILE A 230 -14.59 -9.15 19.12
CA ILE A 230 -13.43 -9.92 19.62
C ILE A 230 -13.72 -11.42 19.61
N HIS A 231 -14.93 -11.83 20.03
CA HIS A 231 -15.35 -13.22 19.99
C HIS A 231 -15.31 -13.78 18.56
N ASN A 232 -15.93 -13.08 17.60
CA ASN A 232 -15.97 -13.52 16.20
C ASN A 232 -14.60 -13.52 15.52
N LEU A 233 -13.72 -12.56 15.86
CA LEU A 233 -12.33 -12.55 15.39
C LEU A 233 -11.53 -13.76 15.92
N ARG A 234 -11.77 -14.18 17.16
CA ARG A 234 -11.13 -15.38 17.74
C ARG A 234 -11.60 -16.65 17.02
N ASN A 235 -12.89 -16.74 16.71
CA ASN A 235 -13.45 -17.88 15.98
C ASN A 235 -12.88 -17.95 14.55
N TYR A 236 -12.88 -16.82 13.82
CA TYR A 236 -12.28 -16.74 12.49
C TYR A 236 -10.78 -17.10 12.48
N LYS A 237 -10.00 -16.67 13.49
CA LYS A 237 -8.57 -17.02 13.60
C LYS A 237 -8.34 -18.52 13.73
N LYS A 238 -9.27 -19.24 14.38
CA LYS A 238 -9.24 -20.71 14.47
C LYS A 238 -9.67 -21.34 13.14
N GLU A 239 -10.75 -20.83 12.56
CA GLU A 239 -11.39 -21.38 11.37
C GLU A 239 -11.83 -20.25 10.41
N PRO A 240 -11.01 -19.92 9.38
CA PRO A 240 -11.23 -18.77 8.50
C PRO A 240 -12.24 -19.05 7.38
N THR A 241 -13.45 -19.46 7.73
CA THR A 241 -14.54 -19.74 6.79
C THR A 241 -15.29 -18.48 6.37
N LEU A 242 -16.01 -18.55 5.24
CA LEU A 242 -16.91 -17.50 4.79
C LEU A 242 -17.98 -17.16 5.84
N GLU A 243 -18.49 -18.16 6.55
CA GLU A 243 -19.48 -17.98 7.63
C GLU A 243 -18.91 -17.16 8.78
N ASN A 244 -17.71 -17.52 9.27
CA ASN A 244 -17.05 -16.76 10.34
C ASN A 244 -16.66 -15.35 9.89
N PHE A 245 -16.30 -15.17 8.62
CA PHE A 245 -16.09 -13.84 8.03
C PHE A 245 -17.39 -13.02 7.98
N ALA A 246 -18.52 -13.62 7.61
CA ALA A 246 -19.82 -12.95 7.60
C ALA A 246 -20.24 -12.48 9.01
N LYS A 247 -19.96 -13.28 10.05
CA LYS A 247 -20.19 -12.89 11.46
C LYS A 247 -19.36 -11.66 11.86
N ILE A 248 -18.13 -11.53 11.34
CA ILE A 248 -17.29 -10.34 11.54
C ILE A 248 -17.92 -9.12 10.85
N LEU A 249 -18.35 -9.26 9.59
CA LEU A 249 -19.01 -8.16 8.87
C LEU A 249 -20.26 -7.67 9.61
N SER A 250 -21.09 -8.60 10.11
CA SER A 250 -22.26 -8.30 10.93
C SER A 250 -21.89 -7.57 12.24
N SER A 251 -20.87 -8.04 12.95
CA SER A 251 -20.37 -7.38 14.17
C SER A 251 -19.86 -5.96 13.92
N CYS A 252 -19.33 -5.73 12.72
CA CYS A 252 -18.86 -4.43 12.27
C CYS A 252 -19.97 -3.58 11.65
N ARG A 253 -21.23 -4.03 11.58
CA ARG A 253 -22.35 -3.35 10.90
C ARG A 253 -22.07 -3.08 9.41
N LEU A 254 -21.45 -4.06 8.74
CA LEU A 254 -21.04 -4.01 7.34
C LEU A 254 -21.81 -5.00 6.43
N GLU A 255 -22.92 -5.53 6.93
CA GLU A 255 -23.88 -6.34 6.19
C GLU A 255 -24.73 -5.49 5.22
N ASN A 256 -25.09 -6.06 4.07
CA ASN A 256 -26.09 -5.52 3.12
C ASN A 256 -25.84 -4.06 2.68
N ILE A 257 -24.63 -3.74 2.21
CA ILE A 257 -24.24 -2.38 1.77
C ILE A 257 -24.34 -2.20 0.25
#